data_AF-A0AAD8FIH7-F1
#
_entry.id   AF-A0AAD8FIH7-F1
#
_cell.length_a   1.000
_cell.length_b   1.000
_cell.length_c   1.000
_cell.angle_alpha   90.00
_cell.angle_beta   90.00
_cell.angle_gamma   90.00
#
_symmetry.space_group_name_H-M   'P 1'
#
loop_
_entity.id
_entity.type
_entity.pdbx_description
1 polymer ?
#
loop_
_entity_poly.entity_id
_entity_poly.type
_entity_poly.pdbx_seq_one_letter_code
_entity_poly.pdbx_strand_id
1 'polypeptide(L)'
;MFAFLARYLLTVQSEKLIVTTQGPYVISNKPIDDTNLSPRNHEEADTRMMLHLAHAAEHCRRILIRTVDTDVVVLSVAAMTRHPHLQLWIAMGAGKDFRYIAAHDISKVLGVAKAQCLPLFHSFTGCDTVSCFNGIGKKTAWEVWSKCDHVTATFQKLCCAPFELTANDMSVLGRFVMLLYDRGSNCHDVNSARKYIFTKNGRQIENIPPTSEALFQHCKWAIYQGGHIWSQAHERQPVLPDPSDWGWQFMDRQWQPFWTVLPQASLTCRELLKCACKKECRSKRCKCNKVGLKCTALCSCVCGADFPVQHPVQAFNTN
;
A
#
# COMPACT_ATOMS: atom_id res chain seq x y z
N MET A 1 18.08 24.01 9.25
CA MET A 1 19.20 23.04 9.16
C MET A 1 19.47 22.58 7.72
N PHE A 2 18.54 21.91 7.02
CA PHE A 2 18.81 21.37 5.66
C PHE A 2 19.22 22.42 4.62
N ALA A 3 18.57 23.58 4.58
CA ALA A 3 18.97 24.68 3.68
C ALA A 3 20.39 25.21 3.96
N PHE A 4 20.81 25.21 5.24
CA PHE A 4 22.16 25.58 5.63
C PHE A 4 23.18 24.54 5.14
N LEU A 5 22.89 23.24 5.35
CA LEU A 5 23.75 22.15 4.89
C LEU A 5 23.90 22.15 3.36
N ALA A 6 22.81 22.35 2.62
CA ALA A 6 22.83 22.45 1.16
C ALA A 6 23.80 23.54 0.69
N ARG A 7 23.71 24.75 1.27
CA ARG A 7 24.63 25.85 0.95
C ARG A 7 26.07 25.57 1.37
N TYR A 8 26.26 25.01 2.56
CA TYR A 8 27.58 24.69 3.09
C TYR A 8 28.29 23.65 2.22
N LEU A 9 27.59 22.62 1.73
CA LEU A 9 28.15 21.62 0.81
C LEU A 9 28.75 22.24 -0.46
N LEU A 10 28.19 23.35 -0.95
CA LEU A 10 28.73 24.04 -2.12
C LEU A 10 30.03 24.81 -1.84
N THR A 11 30.33 25.08 -0.56
CA THR A 11 31.60 25.72 -0.15
C THR A 11 32.75 24.73 0.00
N VAL A 12 32.45 23.42 0.00
CA VAL A 12 33.46 22.37 0.11
C VAL A 12 34.31 22.36 -1.16
N GLN A 13 35.62 22.55 -1.01
CA GLN A 13 36.56 22.44 -2.12
C GLN A 13 36.56 21.00 -2.65
N SER A 14 36.06 20.84 -3.86
CA SER A 14 35.91 19.54 -4.51
C SER A 14 36.01 19.72 -6.01
N GLU A 15 36.78 18.84 -6.66
CA GLU A 15 36.79 18.76 -8.12
C GLU A 15 35.50 18.18 -8.68
N LYS A 16 34.65 17.56 -7.83
CA LYS A 16 33.38 16.97 -8.25
C LYS A 16 32.32 18.04 -8.45
N LEU A 17 31.40 17.78 -9.37
CA LEU A 17 30.13 18.50 -9.42
C LEU A 17 29.29 18.07 -8.21
N ILE A 18 28.87 19.04 -7.42
CA ILE A 18 27.95 18.89 -6.30
C ILE A 18 26.65 19.56 -6.71
N VAL A 19 25.56 18.80 -6.68
CA VAL A 19 24.20 19.27 -6.95
C VAL A 19 23.39 19.01 -5.69
N THR A 20 22.68 20.02 -5.21
CA THR A 20 21.86 19.93 -3.99
C THR A 20 20.59 20.76 -4.14
N THR A 21 19.65 20.59 -3.22
CA THR A 21 18.34 21.25 -3.30
C THR A 21 18.20 22.30 -2.20
N GLN A 22 17.66 23.46 -2.55
CA GLN A 22 17.24 24.48 -1.60
C GLN A 22 15.77 24.87 -1.85
N GLY A 23 14.88 24.42 -0.95
CA GLY A 23 13.44 24.62 -1.14
C GLY A 23 12.99 23.91 -2.43
N PRO A 24 12.29 24.60 -3.36
CA PRO A 24 11.93 24.03 -4.66
C PRO A 24 13.07 24.10 -5.69
N TYR A 25 14.18 24.78 -5.42
CA TYR A 25 15.25 24.99 -6.39
C TYR A 25 16.38 23.98 -6.25
N VAL A 26 17.12 23.78 -7.35
CA VAL A 26 18.39 23.08 -7.36
C VAL A 26 19.53 24.09 -7.45
N ILE A 27 20.61 23.84 -6.73
CA ILE A 27 21.81 24.65 -6.69
C ILE A 27 23.04 23.75 -6.83
N SER A 28 24.11 24.27 -7.41
CA SER A 28 25.33 23.51 -7.69
C SER A 28 26.59 24.34 -7.48
N ASN A 29 27.73 23.65 -7.26
CA ASN A 29 29.04 24.31 -7.11
C ASN A 29 29.68 24.67 -8.46
N LYS A 30 29.12 24.17 -9.57
CA LYS A 30 29.54 24.44 -10.95
C LYS A 30 28.30 24.67 -11.82
N PRO A 31 28.39 25.44 -12.91
CA PRO A 31 27.27 25.61 -13.84
C PRO A 31 26.79 24.26 -14.38
N ILE A 32 25.47 24.05 -14.38
CA ILE A 32 24.79 22.90 -14.97
C ILE A 32 23.54 23.38 -15.70
N ASP A 33 23.04 22.58 -16.64
CA ASP A 33 21.67 22.71 -17.09
C ASP A 33 20.75 22.03 -16.05
N ASP A 34 20.01 22.86 -15.30
CA ASP A 34 19.06 22.43 -14.27
C ASP A 34 17.60 22.57 -14.72
N THR A 35 17.32 22.81 -16.01
CA THR A 35 15.97 23.01 -16.55
C THR A 35 15.04 21.83 -16.23
N ASN A 36 15.57 20.62 -16.22
CA ASN A 36 14.83 19.38 -15.90
C ASN A 36 14.84 19.03 -14.40
N LEU A 37 15.47 19.85 -13.56
CA LEU A 37 15.61 19.63 -12.11
C LEU A 37 14.97 20.72 -11.25
N SER A 38 14.87 21.95 -11.75
CA SER A 38 14.53 23.16 -11.00
C SER A 38 13.54 24.05 -11.75
N PRO A 39 12.52 24.65 -11.11
CA PRO A 39 12.02 24.39 -9.76
C PRO A 39 11.21 23.08 -9.68
N ARG A 40 11.15 22.40 -8.55
CA ARG A 40 10.45 21.11 -8.39
C ARG A 40 9.49 21.11 -7.21
N ASN A 41 8.39 20.35 -7.31
CA ASN A 41 7.33 20.32 -6.28
C ASN A 41 7.36 19.05 -5.38
N HIS A 42 8.35 18.17 -5.53
CA HIS A 42 8.49 16.99 -4.66
C HIS A 42 8.68 17.35 -3.18
N GLU A 43 7.86 16.77 -2.31
CA GLU A 43 7.97 16.94 -0.86
C GLU A 43 9.05 16.04 -0.25
N GLU A 44 9.05 14.75 -0.59
CA GLU A 44 9.90 13.73 0.04
C GLU A 44 11.26 13.55 -0.65
N ALA A 45 12.23 12.99 0.08
CA ALA A 45 13.59 12.80 -0.42
C ALA A 45 13.71 11.67 -1.45
N ASP A 46 12.97 10.59 -1.26
CA ASP A 46 12.94 9.42 -2.13
C ASP A 46 12.57 9.76 -3.58
N THR A 47 11.53 10.59 -3.79
CA THR A 47 11.08 11.05 -5.10
C THR A 47 12.03 12.07 -5.69
N ARG A 48 12.59 12.98 -4.87
CA ARG A 48 13.68 13.89 -5.33
C ARG A 48 14.88 13.11 -5.84
N MET A 49 15.24 12.01 -5.19
CA MET A 49 16.34 11.14 -5.63
C MET A 49 16.04 10.50 -6.99
N MET A 50 14.78 10.15 -7.29
CA MET A 50 14.38 9.63 -8.59
C MET A 50 14.43 10.70 -9.70
N LEU A 51 14.05 11.95 -9.39
CA LEU A 51 14.23 13.08 -10.31
C LEU A 51 15.71 13.29 -10.66
N HIS A 52 16.59 13.28 -9.64
CA HIS A 52 18.04 13.37 -9.85
C HIS A 52 18.61 12.15 -10.59
N LEU A 53 18.07 10.95 -10.35
CA LEU A 53 18.44 9.75 -11.11
C LEU A 53 18.10 9.92 -12.60
N ALA A 54 16.91 10.45 -12.92
CA ALA A 54 16.49 10.67 -14.30
C ALA A 54 17.40 11.66 -15.03
N HIS A 55 17.76 12.78 -14.39
CA HIS A 55 18.72 13.74 -14.95
C HIS A 55 20.12 13.14 -15.12
N ALA A 56 20.62 12.44 -14.09
CA ALA A 56 21.93 11.81 -14.16
C ALA A 56 22.00 10.72 -15.24
N ALA A 57 20.88 10.05 -15.54
CA ALA A 57 20.79 9.03 -16.59
C ALA A 57 21.12 9.56 -17.99
N GLU A 58 20.91 10.85 -18.24
CA GLU A 58 21.20 11.49 -19.53
C GLU A 58 22.71 11.59 -19.81
N HIS A 59 23.52 11.54 -18.75
CA HIS A 59 24.96 11.80 -18.83
C HIS A 59 25.83 10.67 -18.26
N CYS A 60 25.24 9.76 -17.48
CA CYS A 60 25.95 8.71 -16.77
C CYS A 60 25.46 7.32 -17.19
N ARG A 61 26.35 6.33 -17.19
CA ARG A 61 25.98 4.90 -17.38
C ARG A 61 25.94 4.10 -16.08
N ARG A 62 26.58 4.62 -15.03
CA ARG A 62 26.70 3.97 -13.72
C ARG A 62 26.31 4.98 -12.67
N ILE A 63 25.33 4.65 -11.85
CA ILE A 63 24.80 5.53 -10.80
C ILE A 63 24.78 4.74 -9.50
N LEU A 64 25.25 5.37 -8.42
CA LEU A 64 25.19 4.82 -7.08
C LEU A 64 24.29 5.70 -6.21
N ILE A 65 23.23 5.11 -5.67
CA ILE A 65 22.36 5.74 -4.69
C ILE A 65 22.77 5.29 -3.28
N ARG A 66 22.95 6.24 -2.36
CA ARG A 66 23.20 5.95 -0.94
C ARG A 66 21.91 6.18 -0.15
N THR A 67 21.42 5.16 0.54
CA THR A 67 20.20 5.26 1.35
C THR A 67 20.18 4.25 2.49
N VAL A 68 19.32 4.48 3.48
CA VAL A 68 18.90 3.49 4.49
C VAL A 68 17.42 3.15 4.37
N ASP A 69 16.74 3.77 3.41
CA ASP A 69 15.31 3.68 3.17
C ASP A 69 15.00 2.65 2.07
N THR A 70 14.03 1.79 2.34
CA THR A 70 13.59 0.73 1.43
C THR A 70 12.75 1.27 0.29
N ASP A 71 12.06 2.40 0.47
CA ASP A 71 11.22 3.01 -0.56
C ASP A 71 12.08 3.41 -1.76
N VAL A 72 13.27 3.95 -1.50
CA VAL A 72 14.28 4.24 -2.53
C VAL A 72 14.69 3.00 -3.32
N VAL A 73 14.76 1.82 -2.68
CA VAL A 73 15.08 0.56 -3.38
C VAL A 73 13.95 0.17 -4.33
N VAL A 74 12.71 0.24 -3.86
CA VAL A 74 11.51 -0.06 -4.65
C VAL A 74 11.41 0.87 -5.86
N LEU A 75 11.58 2.17 -5.65
CA LEU A 75 11.54 3.18 -6.71
C LEU A 75 12.68 3.00 -7.71
N SER A 76 13.88 2.71 -7.23
CA SER A 76 15.05 2.46 -8.10
C SER A 76 14.83 1.27 -9.03
N VAL A 77 14.24 0.18 -8.53
CA VAL A 77 13.91 -1.00 -9.35
C VAL A 77 12.87 -0.64 -10.41
N ALA A 78 11.87 0.17 -10.06
CA ALA A 78 10.88 0.64 -11.02
C ALA A 78 11.48 1.57 -12.08
N ALA A 79 12.35 2.50 -11.69
CA ALA A 79 13.00 3.46 -12.57
C ALA A 79 13.84 2.80 -13.67
N MET A 80 14.37 1.60 -13.41
CA MET A 80 15.11 0.82 -14.41
C MET A 80 14.28 0.45 -15.64
N THR A 81 12.95 0.41 -15.53
CA THR A 81 12.07 0.22 -16.69
C THR A 81 12.15 1.37 -17.70
N ARG A 82 12.47 2.58 -17.24
CA ARG A 82 12.67 3.78 -18.07
C ARG A 82 14.12 3.94 -18.53
N HIS A 83 15.06 3.40 -17.76
CA HIS A 83 16.49 3.53 -18.02
C HIS A 83 17.22 2.17 -18.11
N PRO A 84 16.82 1.26 -19.01
CA PRO A 84 17.35 -0.11 -19.07
C PRO A 84 18.85 -0.21 -19.42
N HIS A 85 19.44 0.89 -19.89
CA HIS A 85 20.86 0.98 -20.25
C HIS A 85 21.78 1.30 -19.05
N LEU A 86 21.22 1.68 -17.90
CA LEU A 86 21.98 2.04 -16.71
C LEU A 86 22.40 0.81 -15.90
N GLN A 87 23.55 0.93 -15.23
CA GLN A 87 23.88 0.12 -14.06
C GLN A 87 23.60 0.95 -12.80
N LEU A 88 22.40 0.79 -12.26
CA LEU A 88 21.99 1.43 -11.01
C LEU A 88 22.31 0.54 -9.81
N TRP A 89 23.16 1.05 -8.93
CA TRP A 89 23.56 0.43 -7.68
C TRP A 89 22.99 1.20 -6.49
N ILE A 90 22.69 0.49 -5.42
CA ILE A 90 22.23 1.09 -4.16
C ILE A 90 23.14 0.62 -3.04
N ALA A 91 23.84 1.56 -2.42
CA ALA A 91 24.51 1.37 -1.14
C ALA A 91 23.46 1.50 -0.02
N MET A 92 22.92 0.37 0.43
CA MET A 92 21.81 0.27 1.38
C MET A 92 22.31 -0.06 2.80
N GLY A 93 21.67 0.50 3.83
CA GLY A 93 21.90 0.14 5.24
C GLY A 93 23.10 0.84 5.88
N ALA A 94 23.47 0.51 7.12
CA ALA A 94 24.62 1.11 7.81
C ALA A 94 25.33 0.07 8.69
N GLY A 95 26.61 0.30 8.99
CA GLY A 95 27.41 -0.61 9.81
C GLY A 95 27.42 -2.03 9.25
N LYS A 96 27.09 -3.02 10.10
CA LYS A 96 27.05 -4.45 9.75
C LYS A 96 25.99 -4.82 8.71
N ASP A 97 24.93 -4.01 8.58
CA ASP A 97 23.82 -4.25 7.66
C ASP A 97 24.01 -3.55 6.31
N PHE A 98 25.18 -2.93 6.08
CA PHE A 98 25.54 -2.29 4.84
C PHE A 98 25.71 -3.32 3.70
N ARG A 99 25.08 -3.06 2.55
CA ARG A 99 25.20 -3.90 1.34
C ARG A 99 24.96 -3.12 0.06
N TYR A 100 25.50 -3.62 -1.04
CA TYR A 100 25.20 -3.13 -2.39
C TYR A 100 24.08 -3.94 -3.02
N ILE A 101 23.11 -3.26 -3.61
CA ILE A 101 21.97 -3.86 -4.32
C ILE A 101 22.00 -3.38 -5.78
N ALA A 102 21.98 -4.31 -6.73
CA ALA A 102 21.88 -4.03 -8.16
C ALA A 102 20.41 -3.89 -8.57
N ALA A 103 19.88 -2.67 -8.60
CA ALA A 103 18.47 -2.43 -8.97
C ALA A 103 18.16 -2.88 -10.40
N HIS A 104 19.14 -2.73 -11.30
CA HIS A 104 19.06 -3.14 -12.70
C HIS A 104 18.90 -4.66 -12.86
N ASP A 105 19.62 -5.47 -12.08
CA ASP A 105 19.48 -6.93 -12.10
C ASP A 105 18.12 -7.38 -11.54
N ILE A 106 17.66 -6.76 -10.45
CA ILE A 106 16.33 -7.04 -9.89
C ILE A 106 15.25 -6.70 -10.91
N SER A 107 15.29 -5.51 -11.51
CA SER A 107 14.33 -5.11 -12.53
C SER A 107 14.32 -6.07 -13.72
N LYS A 108 15.49 -6.54 -14.17
CA LYS A 108 15.62 -7.51 -15.26
C LYS A 108 14.98 -8.85 -14.91
N VAL A 109 15.20 -9.35 -13.69
CA VAL A 109 14.59 -10.62 -13.21
C VAL A 109 13.07 -10.49 -13.06
N LEU A 110 12.58 -9.35 -12.55
CA LEU A 110 11.15 -9.11 -12.41
C LEU A 110 10.43 -8.93 -13.75
N GLY A 111 11.16 -8.46 -14.77
CA GLY A 111 10.58 -8.03 -16.03
C GLY A 111 9.86 -6.69 -15.90
N VAL A 112 9.61 -6.05 -17.06
CA VAL A 112 9.09 -4.68 -17.14
C VAL A 112 7.77 -4.52 -16.37
N ALA A 113 6.81 -5.42 -16.58
CA ALA A 113 5.48 -5.33 -15.98
C ALA A 113 5.52 -5.30 -14.44
N LYS A 114 6.20 -6.27 -13.80
CA LYS A 114 6.27 -6.31 -12.33
C LYS A 114 7.20 -5.26 -11.75
N ALA A 115 8.31 -4.95 -12.41
CA ALA A 115 9.22 -3.91 -11.95
C ALA A 115 8.51 -2.54 -11.92
N GLN A 116 7.74 -2.21 -12.96
CA GLN A 116 6.95 -0.98 -13.02
C GLN A 116 5.88 -0.91 -11.92
N CYS A 117 5.21 -2.02 -11.63
CA CYS A 117 4.16 -2.08 -10.60
C CYS A 117 4.68 -2.15 -9.17
N LEU A 118 5.99 -2.34 -8.97
CA LEU A 118 6.57 -2.57 -7.64
C LEU A 118 6.27 -1.45 -6.63
N PRO A 119 6.28 -0.15 -6.99
CA PRO A 119 5.90 0.93 -6.09
C PRO A 119 4.45 0.84 -5.63
N LEU A 120 3.51 0.56 -6.54
CA LEU A 120 2.10 0.38 -6.19
C LEU A 120 1.88 -0.87 -5.34
N PHE A 121 2.54 -1.98 -5.64
CA PHE A 121 2.48 -3.16 -4.79
C PHE A 121 3.02 -2.87 -3.38
N HIS A 122 4.10 -2.10 -3.30
CA HIS A 122 4.72 -1.73 -2.04
C HIS A 122 3.81 -0.85 -1.19
N SER A 123 3.21 0.21 -1.74
CA SER A 123 2.23 1.03 -1.03
C SER A 123 0.98 0.24 -0.67
N PHE A 124 0.46 -0.59 -1.58
CA PHE A 124 -0.73 -1.42 -1.36
C PHE A 124 -0.58 -2.43 -0.22
N THR A 125 0.63 -2.94 0.00
CA THR A 125 0.93 -3.88 1.08
C THR A 125 1.42 -3.21 2.37
N GLY A 126 1.47 -1.88 2.38
CA GLY A 126 1.83 -1.02 3.50
C GLY A 126 3.20 -0.37 3.36
N CYS A 127 3.27 0.94 3.55
CA CYS A 127 4.48 1.76 3.61
C CYS A 127 4.30 2.84 4.69
N ASP A 128 5.13 3.87 4.73
CA ASP A 128 5.05 4.90 5.78
C ASP A 128 3.73 5.69 5.72
N THR A 129 3.14 5.86 4.54
CA THR A 129 1.90 6.62 4.32
C THR A 129 0.65 5.77 4.16
N VAL A 130 0.80 4.44 4.03
CA VAL A 130 -0.32 3.51 3.78
C VAL A 130 -0.25 2.33 4.74
N SER A 131 -1.35 2.02 5.43
CA SER A 131 -1.39 0.93 6.41
C SER A 131 -1.08 -0.44 5.79
N CYS A 132 -0.50 -1.36 6.56
CA CYS A 132 -0.37 -2.75 6.14
C CYS A 132 -1.63 -3.58 6.48
N PHE A 133 -1.82 -4.70 5.77
CA PHE A 133 -2.81 -5.70 6.15
C PHE A 133 -2.35 -6.47 7.40
N ASN A 134 -3.18 -6.51 8.45
CA ASN A 134 -2.79 -7.10 9.73
C ASN A 134 -2.41 -8.59 9.59
N GLY A 135 -1.26 -8.97 10.17
CA GLY A 135 -0.73 -10.33 10.09
C GLY A 135 -0.21 -10.76 8.71
N ILE A 136 -0.22 -9.88 7.70
CA ILE A 136 0.27 -10.18 6.35
C ILE A 136 1.57 -9.44 6.06
N GLY A 137 2.67 -10.19 5.93
CA GLY A 137 3.94 -9.63 5.50
C GLY A 137 4.05 -9.50 3.97
N LYS A 138 4.93 -8.60 3.51
CA LYS A 138 5.20 -8.38 2.06
C LYS A 138 5.64 -9.66 1.33
N LYS A 139 6.37 -10.56 1.99
CA LYS A 139 6.73 -11.87 1.44
C LYS A 139 5.48 -12.71 1.12
N THR A 140 4.53 -12.78 2.04
CA THR A 140 3.26 -13.49 1.83
C THR A 140 2.49 -12.87 0.67
N ALA A 141 2.39 -11.54 0.62
CA ALA A 141 1.73 -10.83 -0.46
C ALA A 141 2.41 -11.06 -1.82
N TRP A 142 3.75 -11.11 -1.85
CA TRP A 142 4.52 -11.39 -3.05
C TRP A 142 4.29 -12.81 -3.58
N GLU A 143 4.23 -13.80 -2.70
CA GLU A 143 3.94 -15.19 -3.07
C GLU A 143 2.55 -15.34 -3.69
N VAL A 144 1.56 -14.59 -3.20
CA VAL A 144 0.21 -14.57 -3.77
C VAL A 144 0.22 -13.84 -5.11
N TRP A 145 0.81 -12.64 -5.19
CA TRP A 145 0.87 -11.89 -6.45
C TRP A 145 1.59 -12.68 -7.55
N SER A 146 2.63 -13.43 -7.18
CA SER A 146 3.37 -14.28 -8.12
C SER A 146 2.56 -15.43 -8.73
N LYS A 147 1.38 -15.74 -8.19
CA LYS A 147 0.46 -16.78 -8.69
C LYS A 147 -0.81 -16.20 -9.32
N CYS A 148 -0.96 -14.87 -9.37
CA CYS A 148 -2.18 -14.21 -9.81
C CYS A 148 -1.86 -13.17 -10.90
N ASP A 149 -1.63 -13.63 -12.13
CA ASP A 149 -1.19 -12.77 -13.23
C ASP A 149 -2.17 -11.63 -13.55
N HIS A 150 -3.48 -11.85 -13.39
CA HIS A 150 -4.51 -10.81 -13.57
C HIS A 150 -4.29 -9.59 -12.67
N VAL A 151 -3.69 -9.78 -11.48
CA VAL A 151 -3.39 -8.67 -10.56
C VAL A 151 -2.32 -7.75 -11.15
N THR A 152 -1.37 -8.29 -11.91
CA THR A 152 -0.34 -7.48 -12.58
C THR A 152 -0.98 -6.52 -13.59
N ALA A 153 -1.93 -6.97 -14.40
CA ALA A 153 -2.63 -6.10 -15.34
C ALA A 153 -3.39 -4.96 -14.65
N THR A 154 -4.08 -5.26 -13.54
CA THR A 154 -4.75 -4.24 -12.72
C THR A 154 -3.75 -3.27 -12.10
N PHE A 155 -2.62 -3.75 -11.56
CA PHE A 155 -1.58 -2.85 -11.05
C PHE A 155 -0.94 -2.01 -12.14
N GLN A 156 -0.73 -2.52 -13.35
CA GLN A 156 -0.18 -1.73 -14.46
C GLN A 156 -1.09 -0.56 -14.83
N LYS A 157 -2.41 -0.81 -14.87
CA LYS A 157 -3.41 0.25 -15.07
C LYS A 157 -3.33 1.30 -13.95
N LEU A 158 -3.26 0.84 -12.70
CA LEU A 158 -3.36 1.70 -11.53
C LEU A 158 -2.04 2.40 -11.15
N CYS A 159 -0.88 1.94 -11.66
CA CYS A 159 0.41 2.56 -11.38
C CYS A 159 0.77 3.69 -12.37
N CYS A 160 -0.20 4.17 -13.16
CA CYS A 160 0.01 5.17 -14.22
C CYS A 160 -0.92 6.38 -14.02
N ALA A 161 -0.96 6.94 -12.80
CA ALA A 161 -1.79 8.09 -12.42
C ALA A 161 -3.25 7.97 -12.91
N PRO A 162 -3.98 6.91 -12.50
CA PRO A 162 -5.31 6.62 -13.02
C PRO A 162 -6.31 7.73 -12.65
N PHE A 163 -7.35 7.94 -13.47
CA PHE A 163 -8.41 8.89 -13.16
C PHE A 163 -9.38 8.37 -12.09
N GLU A 164 -9.59 7.06 -12.03
CA GLU A 164 -10.56 6.44 -11.14
C GLU A 164 -10.16 5.01 -10.74
N LEU A 165 -10.74 4.55 -9.65
CA LEU A 165 -10.71 3.16 -9.21
C LEU A 165 -12.06 2.51 -9.53
N THR A 166 -12.08 1.58 -10.48
CA THR A 166 -13.33 0.98 -10.98
C THR A 166 -13.79 -0.22 -10.16
N ALA A 167 -15.06 -0.62 -10.31
CA ALA A 167 -15.59 -1.83 -9.71
C ALA A 167 -14.86 -3.12 -10.17
N ASN A 168 -14.42 -3.16 -11.43
CA ASN A 168 -13.65 -4.29 -11.95
C ASN A 168 -12.26 -4.39 -11.29
N ASP A 169 -11.59 -3.25 -11.10
CA ASP A 169 -10.31 -3.20 -10.37
C ASP A 169 -10.51 -3.70 -8.93
N MET A 170 -11.57 -3.26 -8.26
CA MET A 170 -11.92 -3.70 -6.92
C MET A 170 -12.24 -5.19 -6.83
N SER A 171 -12.84 -5.78 -7.86
CA SER A 171 -13.06 -7.23 -7.92
C SER A 171 -11.71 -7.99 -7.91
N VAL A 172 -10.75 -7.55 -8.73
CA VAL A 172 -9.41 -8.17 -8.81
C VAL A 172 -8.62 -7.95 -7.52
N LEU A 173 -8.58 -6.71 -7.00
CA LEU A 173 -7.87 -6.38 -5.78
C LEU A 173 -8.50 -7.03 -4.54
N GLY A 174 -9.83 -7.11 -4.49
CA GLY A 174 -10.57 -7.83 -3.45
C GLY A 174 -10.22 -9.31 -3.44
N ARG A 175 -10.23 -9.96 -4.61
CA ARG A 175 -9.80 -11.35 -4.74
C ARG A 175 -8.34 -11.54 -4.30
N PHE A 176 -7.45 -10.63 -4.69
CA PHE A 176 -6.05 -10.66 -4.25
C PHE A 176 -5.94 -10.61 -2.72
N VAL A 177 -6.61 -9.66 -2.07
CA VAL A 177 -6.60 -9.51 -0.60
C VAL A 177 -7.21 -10.73 0.10
N MET A 178 -8.28 -11.31 -0.43
CA MET A 178 -8.84 -12.55 0.13
C MET A 178 -7.82 -13.68 0.17
N LEU A 179 -7.06 -13.86 -0.91
CA LEU A 179 -6.03 -14.90 -1.00
C LEU A 179 -4.84 -14.66 -0.07
N LEU A 180 -4.64 -13.44 0.44
CA LEU A 180 -3.66 -13.14 1.50
C LEU A 180 -4.06 -13.82 2.81
N TYR A 181 -5.34 -13.80 3.16
CA TYR A 181 -5.85 -14.37 4.41
C TYR A 181 -6.23 -15.85 4.29
N ASP A 182 -6.73 -16.26 3.12
CA ASP A 182 -7.14 -17.64 2.84
C ASP A 182 -6.85 -18.01 1.38
N ARG A 183 -5.70 -18.67 1.16
CA ARG A 183 -5.21 -19.07 -0.18
C ARG A 183 -6.15 -20.03 -0.92
N GLY A 184 -7.02 -20.75 -0.20
CA GLY A 184 -7.97 -21.70 -0.76
C GLY A 184 -9.39 -21.14 -0.89
N SER A 185 -9.58 -19.84 -0.66
CA SER A 185 -10.92 -19.26 -0.61
C SER A 185 -11.67 -19.42 -1.93
N ASN A 186 -12.88 -19.96 -1.85
CA ASN A 186 -13.83 -20.04 -2.96
C ASN A 186 -14.88 -18.91 -2.92
N CYS A 187 -14.73 -17.94 -2.01
CA CYS A 187 -15.62 -16.80 -1.94
C CYS A 187 -15.45 -15.89 -3.16
N HIS A 188 -16.52 -15.22 -3.57
CA HIS A 188 -16.51 -14.30 -4.71
C HIS A 188 -16.19 -12.85 -4.32
N ASP A 189 -16.41 -12.48 -3.06
CA ASP A 189 -16.19 -11.12 -2.55
C ASP A 189 -15.58 -11.14 -1.13
N VAL A 190 -15.00 -9.99 -0.75
CA VAL A 190 -14.23 -9.83 0.49
C VAL A 190 -15.11 -9.95 1.73
N ASN A 191 -16.36 -9.47 1.70
CA ASN A 191 -17.26 -9.54 2.85
C ASN A 191 -17.74 -10.97 3.08
N SER A 192 -18.02 -11.73 2.02
CA SER A 192 -18.28 -13.17 2.10
C SER A 192 -17.09 -13.94 2.66
N ALA A 193 -15.86 -13.60 2.24
CA ALA A 193 -14.64 -14.19 2.79
C ALA A 193 -14.44 -13.86 4.27
N ARG A 194 -14.64 -12.60 4.68
CA ARG A 194 -14.62 -12.17 6.09
C ARG A 194 -15.53 -13.04 6.94
N LYS A 195 -16.79 -13.16 6.50
CA LYS A 195 -17.81 -13.94 7.19
C LYS A 195 -17.43 -15.41 7.28
N TYR A 196 -16.96 -16.01 6.19
CA TYR A 196 -16.53 -17.40 6.17
C TYR A 196 -15.36 -17.64 7.12
N ILE A 197 -14.30 -16.85 7.02
CA ILE A 197 -13.08 -16.98 7.84
C ILE A 197 -13.41 -16.77 9.33
N PHE A 198 -14.27 -15.82 9.65
CA PHE A 198 -14.68 -15.56 11.03
C PHE A 198 -15.56 -16.68 11.60
N THR A 199 -16.57 -17.14 10.85
CA THR A 199 -17.57 -18.10 11.36
C THR A 199 -17.09 -19.55 11.29
N LYS A 200 -16.46 -19.97 10.18
CA LYS A 200 -16.07 -21.37 9.92
C LYS A 200 -14.64 -21.66 10.34
N ASN A 201 -13.71 -20.74 10.11
CA ASN A 201 -12.31 -20.93 10.51
C ASN A 201 -12.02 -20.42 11.94
N GLY A 202 -12.98 -19.73 12.57
CA GLY A 202 -12.89 -19.28 13.96
C GLY A 202 -11.80 -18.24 14.22
N ARG A 203 -11.36 -17.50 13.19
CA ARG A 203 -10.35 -16.46 13.36
C ARG A 203 -10.92 -15.25 14.10
N GLN A 204 -10.05 -14.57 14.85
CA GLN A 204 -10.37 -13.30 15.49
C GLN A 204 -10.62 -12.21 14.45
N ILE A 205 -11.41 -11.20 14.80
CA ILE A 205 -11.85 -10.13 13.89
C ILE A 205 -10.69 -9.28 13.38
N GLU A 206 -9.57 -9.21 14.11
CA GLU A 206 -8.37 -8.51 13.68
C GLU A 206 -7.60 -9.31 12.62
N ASN A 207 -7.87 -10.62 12.48
CA ASN A 207 -7.14 -11.56 11.63
C ASN A 207 -7.96 -12.03 10.41
N ILE A 208 -8.91 -11.21 9.97
CA ILE A 208 -9.71 -11.40 8.75
C ILE A 208 -9.45 -10.23 7.75
N PRO A 209 -9.72 -10.41 6.44
CA PRO A 209 -9.59 -9.33 5.46
C PRO A 209 -10.37 -8.08 5.87
N PRO A 210 -10.01 -6.84 5.49
CA PRO A 210 -10.81 -5.63 5.76
C PRO A 210 -12.19 -5.68 5.09
N THR A 211 -13.17 -4.87 5.55
CA THR A 211 -14.46 -4.74 4.84
C THR A 211 -14.24 -4.26 3.41
N SER A 212 -15.19 -4.54 2.51
CA SER A 212 -15.10 -4.05 1.12
C SER A 212 -14.94 -2.53 1.04
N GLU A 213 -15.56 -1.77 1.94
CA GLU A 213 -15.42 -0.31 1.99
C GLU A 213 -14.06 0.14 2.54
N ALA A 214 -13.61 -0.45 3.66
CA ALA A 214 -12.27 -0.14 4.17
C ALA A 214 -11.18 -0.51 3.14
N LEU A 215 -11.37 -1.62 2.41
CA LEU A 215 -10.50 -1.99 1.31
C LEU A 215 -10.54 -0.97 0.17
N PHE A 216 -11.72 -0.45 -0.19
CA PHE A 216 -11.84 0.57 -1.23
C PHE A 216 -11.05 1.83 -0.89
N GLN A 217 -11.15 2.33 0.35
CA GLN A 217 -10.38 3.49 0.81
C GLN A 217 -8.88 3.18 0.86
N HIS A 218 -8.50 1.99 1.34
CA HIS A 218 -7.11 1.53 1.33
C HIS A 218 -6.52 1.47 -0.08
N CYS A 219 -7.27 0.96 -1.06
CA CYS A 219 -6.87 0.95 -2.46
C CYS A 219 -6.61 2.38 -2.95
N LYS A 220 -7.49 3.34 -2.63
CA LYS A 220 -7.31 4.73 -3.02
C LYS A 220 -6.03 5.34 -2.44
N TRP A 221 -5.72 5.11 -1.16
CA TRP A 221 -4.45 5.59 -0.58
C TRP A 221 -3.23 4.99 -1.25
N ALA A 222 -3.26 3.67 -1.47
CA ALA A 222 -2.18 2.96 -2.13
C ALA A 222 -1.93 3.49 -3.55
N ILE A 223 -3.00 3.80 -4.29
CA ILE A 223 -2.94 4.38 -5.63
C ILE A 223 -2.47 5.84 -5.58
N TYR A 224 -2.88 6.63 -4.59
CA TYR A 224 -2.34 7.98 -4.40
C TYR A 224 -0.82 7.96 -4.25
N GLN A 225 -0.30 7.15 -3.33
CA GLN A 225 1.14 7.03 -3.10
C GLN A 225 1.86 6.40 -4.30
N GLY A 226 1.48 5.18 -4.68
CA GLY A 226 2.21 4.38 -5.65
C GLY A 226 1.91 4.74 -7.10
N GLY A 227 0.66 5.12 -7.39
CA GLY A 227 0.14 5.40 -8.72
C GLY A 227 0.21 6.86 -9.13
N HIS A 228 0.09 7.82 -8.22
CA HIS A 228 0.23 9.25 -8.53
C HIS A 228 1.58 9.83 -8.13
N ILE A 229 2.04 9.64 -6.89
CA ILE A 229 3.29 10.26 -6.42
C ILE A 229 4.52 9.54 -6.99
N TRP A 230 4.63 8.24 -6.72
CA TRP A 230 5.84 7.48 -7.01
C TRP A 230 6.04 7.15 -8.50
N SER A 231 4.96 6.91 -9.25
CA SER A 231 5.05 6.64 -10.70
C SER A 231 5.57 7.84 -11.50
N GLN A 232 5.29 9.06 -11.02
CA GLN A 232 5.68 10.33 -11.62
C GLN A 232 6.95 10.91 -10.98
N ALA A 233 7.68 10.13 -10.17
CA ALA A 233 8.86 10.62 -9.43
C ALA A 233 10.03 11.10 -10.31
N HIS A 234 9.98 10.83 -11.61
CA HIS A 234 10.94 11.27 -12.61
C HIS A 234 10.58 12.64 -13.22
N GLU A 235 9.34 13.12 -13.00
CA GLU A 235 8.86 14.40 -13.51
C GLU A 235 9.18 15.50 -12.50
N ARG A 236 9.65 16.66 -12.97
CA ARG A 236 10.05 17.77 -12.08
C ARG A 236 8.88 18.34 -11.26
N GLN A 237 7.69 18.40 -11.87
CA GLN A 237 6.49 18.97 -11.28
C GLN A 237 5.26 18.10 -11.60
N PRO A 238 5.16 16.88 -11.04
CA PRO A 238 3.98 16.05 -11.19
C PRO A 238 2.71 16.80 -10.80
N VAL A 239 1.66 16.60 -11.59
CA VAL A 239 0.31 17.07 -11.26
C VAL A 239 -0.35 15.97 -10.44
N LEU A 240 -0.62 16.27 -9.17
CA LEU A 240 -1.29 15.35 -8.27
C LEU A 240 -2.79 15.68 -8.19
N PRO A 241 -3.66 14.67 -8.13
CA PRO A 241 -5.08 14.90 -7.87
C PRO A 241 -5.30 15.39 -6.44
N ASP A 242 -6.50 15.89 -6.15
CA ASP A 242 -6.88 16.25 -4.79
C ASP A 242 -6.84 14.99 -3.90
N PRO A 243 -6.13 15.01 -2.75
CA PRO A 243 -6.11 13.88 -1.83
C PRO A 243 -7.52 13.42 -1.42
N SER A 244 -8.52 14.31 -1.38
CA SER A 244 -9.89 13.93 -1.00
C SER A 244 -10.57 12.97 -1.96
N ASP A 245 -10.21 13.02 -3.24
CA ASP A 245 -10.72 12.08 -4.24
C ASP A 245 -10.11 10.68 -4.05
N TRP A 246 -8.97 10.62 -3.36
CA TRP A 246 -8.15 9.43 -3.16
C TRP A 246 -8.10 8.97 -1.70
N GLY A 247 -9.22 9.13 -1.00
CA GLY A 247 -9.45 8.54 0.31
C GLY A 247 -8.88 9.35 1.46
N TRP A 248 -8.36 10.55 1.24
CA TRP A 248 -7.96 11.41 2.35
C TRP A 248 -9.10 12.33 2.76
N GLN A 249 -9.05 12.84 3.99
CA GLN A 249 -9.94 13.88 4.47
C GLN A 249 -9.14 14.95 5.18
N PHE A 250 -9.52 16.21 4.99
CA PHE A 250 -8.84 17.33 5.61
C PHE A 250 -9.53 17.68 6.93
N MET A 251 -8.88 17.37 8.05
CA MET A 251 -9.38 17.63 9.41
C MET A 251 -8.25 18.18 10.26
N ASP A 252 -8.56 19.12 11.16
CA ASP A 252 -7.58 19.72 12.08
C ASP A 252 -6.34 20.30 11.38
N ARG A 253 -6.55 20.90 10.20
CA ARG A 253 -5.49 21.47 9.33
C ARG A 253 -4.47 20.44 8.81
N GLN A 254 -4.81 19.16 8.82
CA GLN A 254 -3.95 18.09 8.32
C GLN A 254 -4.77 17.10 7.47
N TRP A 255 -4.09 16.47 6.52
CA TRP A 255 -4.65 15.34 5.80
C TRP A 255 -4.61 14.10 6.69
N GLN A 256 -5.76 13.44 6.82
CA GLN A 256 -5.90 12.21 7.59
C GLN A 256 -6.54 11.12 6.71
N PRO A 257 -6.24 9.85 6.95
CA PRO A 257 -6.90 8.76 6.23
C PRO A 257 -8.41 8.75 6.49
N PHE A 258 -9.23 8.71 5.43
CA PHE A 258 -10.67 8.45 5.51
C PHE A 258 -10.93 6.94 5.53
N TRP A 259 -10.94 6.33 6.71
CA TRP A 259 -10.91 4.87 6.86
C TRP A 259 -12.08 4.12 6.25
N THR A 260 -13.30 4.61 6.47
CA THR A 260 -14.52 3.98 5.97
C THR A 260 -15.73 4.87 6.26
N VAL A 261 -16.80 4.70 5.48
CA VAL A 261 -18.14 5.24 5.78
C VAL A 261 -18.93 4.36 6.76
N LEU A 262 -18.45 3.15 7.05
CA LEU A 262 -19.19 2.18 7.84
C LEU A 262 -19.14 2.51 9.34
N PRO A 263 -20.26 2.34 10.08
CA PRO A 263 -20.24 2.56 11.52
C PRO A 263 -19.38 1.49 12.21
N GLN A 264 -18.79 1.86 13.36
CA GLN A 264 -18.00 0.94 14.16
C GLN A 264 -18.85 -0.25 14.64
N ALA A 265 -18.33 -1.46 14.46
CA ALA A 265 -18.98 -2.71 14.85
C ALA A 265 -19.29 -2.75 16.35
N SER A 266 -18.45 -2.12 17.18
CA SER A 266 -18.67 -1.99 18.63
C SER A 266 -19.97 -1.26 18.98
N LEU A 267 -20.41 -0.33 18.12
CA LEU A 267 -21.60 0.48 18.32
C LEU A 267 -22.87 -0.17 17.76
N THR A 268 -22.74 -1.04 16.76
CA THR A 268 -23.86 -1.61 15.99
C THR A 268 -24.06 -3.12 16.16
N CYS A 269 -23.07 -3.89 16.61
CA CYS A 269 -23.11 -5.35 16.51
C CYS A 269 -23.32 -6.08 17.85
N ARG A 270 -24.58 -6.09 18.30
CA ARG A 270 -25.01 -7.01 19.36
C ARG A 270 -25.00 -8.49 18.91
N GLU A 271 -24.98 -8.74 17.60
CA GLU A 271 -25.10 -10.07 16.97
C GLU A 271 -23.82 -10.94 17.05
N LEU A 272 -22.68 -10.38 17.47
CA LEU A 272 -21.44 -11.13 17.71
C LEU A 272 -21.49 -11.96 19.02
N LEU A 273 -22.57 -11.80 19.82
CA LEU A 273 -22.82 -12.60 21.00
C LEU A 273 -23.06 -14.07 20.64
N LYS A 274 -22.10 -14.93 20.99
CA LYS A 274 -22.24 -16.39 20.90
C LYS A 274 -22.61 -17.02 22.24
N CYS A 275 -23.48 -18.03 22.19
CA CYS A 275 -23.71 -18.91 23.32
C CYS A 275 -22.83 -20.18 23.21
N ALA A 276 -22.48 -20.74 24.37
CA ALA A 276 -21.78 -22.02 24.48
C ALA A 276 -22.76 -23.17 24.83
N CYS A 277 -24.05 -22.98 24.52
CA CYS A 277 -25.08 -23.98 24.81
C CYS A 277 -24.83 -25.24 23.95
N LYS A 278 -24.97 -26.42 24.54
CA LYS A 278 -24.82 -27.71 23.84
C LYS A 278 -26.14 -28.29 23.30
N LYS A 279 -27.28 -27.74 23.72
CA LYS A 279 -28.66 -28.15 23.37
C LYS A 279 -29.54 -26.91 23.14
N GLU A 280 -30.86 -27.05 23.24
CA GLU A 280 -31.82 -25.97 23.01
C GLU A 280 -31.56 -24.70 23.85
N CYS A 281 -31.70 -23.54 23.20
CA CYS A 281 -31.36 -22.23 23.75
C CYS A 281 -32.56 -21.46 24.37
N ARG A 282 -33.44 -22.15 25.10
CA ARG A 282 -34.68 -21.54 25.67
C ARG A 282 -34.52 -20.92 27.07
N SER A 283 -33.44 -21.24 27.79
CA SER A 283 -33.26 -20.77 29.18
C SER A 283 -32.61 -19.39 29.25
N LYS A 284 -32.80 -18.68 30.37
CA LYS A 284 -32.09 -17.41 30.67
C LYS A 284 -30.57 -17.60 30.89
N ARG A 285 -30.06 -18.84 30.92
CA ARG A 285 -28.62 -19.14 30.94
C ARG A 285 -27.97 -19.03 29.56
N CYS A 286 -28.75 -19.08 28.48
CA CYS A 286 -28.24 -18.82 27.13
C CYS A 286 -27.96 -17.32 26.97
N LYS A 287 -26.72 -16.96 26.61
CA LYS A 287 -26.32 -15.55 26.41
C LYS A 287 -27.17 -14.85 25.35
N CYS A 288 -27.47 -15.52 24.23
CA CYS A 288 -28.29 -14.96 23.16
C CYS A 288 -29.72 -14.70 23.63
N ASN A 289 -30.35 -15.70 24.27
CA ASN A 289 -31.72 -15.56 24.78
C ASN A 289 -31.82 -14.51 25.90
N LYS A 290 -30.79 -14.41 26.77
CA LYS A 290 -30.73 -13.40 27.84
C LYS A 290 -30.80 -11.97 27.31
N VAL A 291 -30.25 -11.72 26.11
CA VAL A 291 -30.29 -10.41 25.45
C VAL A 291 -31.39 -10.31 24.38
N GLY A 292 -32.30 -11.29 24.31
CA GLY A 292 -33.40 -11.30 23.34
C GLY A 292 -33.00 -11.60 21.89
N LEU A 293 -31.80 -12.13 21.65
CA LEU A 293 -31.32 -12.48 20.31
C LEU A 293 -31.53 -13.97 20.00
N LYS A 294 -31.84 -14.26 18.73
CA LYS A 294 -31.79 -15.63 18.20
C LYS A 294 -30.33 -16.10 18.12
N CYS A 295 -30.11 -17.40 18.29
CA CYS A 295 -28.76 -17.97 18.15
C CYS A 295 -28.31 -17.86 16.70
N THR A 296 -27.05 -17.48 16.49
CA THR A 296 -26.47 -17.29 15.15
C THR A 296 -25.52 -18.44 14.81
N ALA A 297 -24.97 -18.43 13.59
CA ALA A 297 -23.93 -19.37 13.15
C ALA A 297 -22.63 -19.32 14.01
N LEU A 298 -22.49 -18.32 14.89
CA LEU A 298 -21.39 -18.21 15.85
C LEU A 298 -21.60 -19.05 17.11
N CYS A 299 -22.82 -19.51 17.38
CA CYS A 299 -23.17 -20.27 18.56
C CYS A 299 -22.79 -21.76 18.40
N SER A 300 -22.31 -22.38 19.48
CA SER A 300 -22.00 -23.82 19.50
C SER A 300 -23.23 -24.72 19.63
N CYS A 301 -24.44 -24.14 19.70
CA CYS A 301 -25.69 -24.87 19.86
C CYS A 301 -26.26 -25.30 18.51
N VAL A 302 -27.07 -26.37 18.54
CA VAL A 302 -27.82 -26.87 17.37
C VAL A 302 -28.70 -25.77 16.74
N CYS A 303 -29.24 -24.86 17.55
CA CYS A 303 -30.06 -23.73 17.09
C CYS A 303 -29.30 -22.75 16.17
N GLY A 304 -27.97 -22.74 16.20
CA GLY A 304 -27.14 -21.93 15.32
C GLY A 304 -26.80 -22.61 13.99
N ALA A 305 -27.02 -23.93 13.89
CA ALA A 305 -26.74 -24.71 12.68
C ALA A 305 -27.84 -24.58 11.62
N ASP A 306 -29.10 -24.37 12.05
CA ASP A 306 -30.28 -24.23 11.17
C ASP A 306 -30.50 -22.80 10.64
N PHE A 307 -29.66 -21.84 11.05
CA PHE A 307 -29.76 -20.49 10.50
C PHE A 307 -29.14 -20.44 9.10
N PRO A 308 -29.89 -20.04 8.05
CA PRO A 308 -29.27 -19.71 6.79
C PRO A 308 -28.20 -18.67 7.08
N VAL A 309 -27.03 -18.85 6.46
CA VAL A 309 -25.83 -18.03 6.68
C VAL A 309 -26.14 -16.52 6.52
N GLN A 310 -27.27 -16.13 5.93
CA GLN A 310 -27.76 -14.78 5.66
C GLN A 310 -28.00 -13.83 6.87
N HIS A 311 -27.84 -14.22 8.13
CA HIS A 311 -27.81 -13.25 9.26
C HIS A 311 -26.63 -13.57 10.19
N PRO A 312 -25.58 -12.73 10.19
CA PRO A 312 -25.64 -11.31 10.55
C PRO A 312 -25.00 -10.42 9.47
N VAL A 313 -25.79 -9.92 8.51
CA VAL A 313 -25.27 -9.08 7.42
C VAL A 313 -24.72 -7.74 7.92
N GLN A 314 -25.30 -7.20 9.00
CA GLN A 314 -24.87 -5.91 9.52
C GLN A 314 -23.49 -5.97 10.18
N ALA A 315 -23.15 -7.04 10.93
CA ALA A 315 -21.85 -7.14 11.60
C ALA A 315 -20.64 -7.34 10.68
N PHE A 316 -20.86 -7.86 9.48
CA PHE A 316 -19.81 -8.02 8.48
C PHE A 316 -19.70 -6.83 7.51
N ASN A 317 -20.65 -5.89 7.59
CA ASN A 317 -20.68 -4.60 6.89
C ASN A 317 -20.41 -3.44 7.85
N THR A 318 -19.71 -3.68 8.97
CA THR A 318 -19.33 -2.66 9.97
C THR A 318 -17.84 -2.79 10.26
N ASN A 319 -17.20 -1.68 10.63
CA ASN A 319 -15.75 -1.61 10.84
C ASN A 319 -15.34 -2.20 12.19
#